data_AF-A0A972Y876-F1
#
_entry.id   AF-A0A972Y876-F1
#
_cell.length_a   1.000
_cell.length_b   1.000
_cell.length_c   1.000
_cell.angle_alpha   90.00
_cell.angle_beta   90.00
_cell.angle_gamma   90.00
#
_symmetry.space_group_name_H-M   'P 1'
#
loop_
_entity.id
_entity.type
_entity.pdbx_description
1 polymer ?
#
loop_
_entity_poly.entity_id
_entity_poly.type
_entity_poly.pdbx_seq_one_letter_code
_entity_poly.pdbx_strand_id
1 'polypeptide(L)'
;MKRLFITIAAAAILSACGGAPPNEKILNQQCQDLFGGDARTMGMITNMAETDLEGFCGCYASKAVATPSLIDKHKEMLIKMNELKQTGGDVESAAEQIEEMTQDGRITSFSEDEFEALGDFFQDLSGDMGSAGGSCPA
;
A
#
# COMPACT_ATOMS: atom_id res chain seq x y z
N MET A 1 -34.38 -32.89 5.57
CA MET A 1 -33.41 -32.88 4.45
C MET A 1 -33.95 -32.02 3.31
N LYS A 2 -33.33 -30.86 3.03
CA LYS A 2 -33.28 -30.27 1.69
C LYS A 2 -32.20 -29.18 1.69
N ARG A 3 -31.11 -29.48 0.99
CA ARG A 3 -30.02 -28.56 0.67
C ARG A 3 -30.53 -27.58 -0.38
N LEU A 4 -30.18 -26.30 -0.24
CA LEU A 4 -30.15 -25.34 -1.34
C LEU A 4 -28.85 -24.55 -1.22
N PHE A 5 -27.93 -24.92 -2.11
CA PHE A 5 -26.75 -24.15 -2.49
C PHE A 5 -27.17 -23.03 -3.47
N ILE A 6 -26.21 -22.15 -3.76
CA ILE A 6 -26.10 -21.24 -4.93
C ILE A 6 -26.78 -19.88 -4.67
N THR A 7 -26.12 -18.71 -4.72
CA THR A 7 -25.06 -18.25 -5.64
C THR A 7 -24.24 -17.13 -4.97
N ILE A 8 -22.91 -17.20 -5.03
CA ILE A 8 -22.03 -16.06 -4.79
C ILE A 8 -22.10 -15.21 -6.07
N ALA A 9 -22.77 -14.07 -6.02
CA ALA A 9 -22.65 -13.05 -7.06
C ALA A 9 -21.43 -12.17 -6.70
N ALA A 10 -20.25 -12.66 -7.02
CA ALA A 10 -19.08 -11.81 -7.21
C ALA A 10 -19.21 -11.13 -8.58
N ALA A 11 -19.06 -9.82 -8.59
CA ALA A 11 -18.81 -8.90 -9.72
C ALA A 11 -19.79 -7.72 -9.73
N ALA A 12 -19.51 -6.71 -8.90
CA ALA A 12 -19.83 -5.33 -9.25
C ALA A 12 -18.51 -4.66 -9.68
N ILE A 13 -18.31 -4.68 -10.99
CA ILE A 13 -17.33 -3.91 -11.73
C ILE A 13 -17.56 -2.42 -11.40
N LEU A 14 -16.62 -1.79 -10.70
CA LEU A 14 -16.54 -0.33 -10.57
C LEU A 14 -15.36 0.17 -11.41
N SER A 15 -15.43 -0.06 -12.71
CA SER A 15 -14.57 0.61 -13.68
C SER A 15 -15.23 1.90 -14.15
N ALA A 16 -14.54 3.02 -13.86
CA ALA A 16 -14.52 4.25 -14.64
C ALA A 16 -15.74 5.20 -14.60
N CYS A 17 -15.88 5.96 -13.50
CA CYS A 17 -16.08 7.43 -13.46
C CYS A 17 -16.52 7.85 -12.03
N GLY A 18 -15.64 8.52 -11.26
CA GLY A 18 -16.03 9.17 -10.01
C GLY A 18 -15.77 8.38 -8.73
N GLY A 19 -14.90 8.92 -7.89
CA GLY A 19 -14.86 8.65 -6.46
C GLY A 19 -14.39 7.25 -6.06
N ALA A 20 -13.08 6.97 -6.19
CA ALA A 20 -12.45 6.06 -5.23
C ALA A 20 -12.85 6.55 -3.81
N PRO A 21 -13.23 5.68 -2.86
CA PRO A 21 -13.48 6.07 -1.48
C PRO A 21 -12.40 7.05 -1.03
N PRO A 22 -12.71 8.13 -0.28
CA PRO A 22 -11.74 9.18 0.03
C PRO A 22 -10.38 8.65 0.50
N ASN A 23 -10.40 7.54 1.25
CA ASN A 23 -9.22 6.84 1.73
C ASN A 23 -8.39 6.19 0.60
N GLU A 24 -9.00 5.55 -0.38
CA GLU A 24 -8.30 4.90 -1.49
C GLU A 24 -7.58 5.96 -2.35
N LYS A 25 -8.24 7.09 -2.63
CA LYS A 25 -7.60 8.20 -3.35
C LYS A 25 -6.41 8.78 -2.59
N ILE A 26 -6.56 8.98 -1.27
CA ILE A 26 -5.49 9.51 -0.42
C ILE A 26 -4.31 8.53 -0.38
N LEU A 27 -4.57 7.24 -0.15
CA LEU A 27 -3.53 6.22 -0.11
C LEU A 27 -2.79 6.09 -1.45
N ASN A 28 -3.53 6.11 -2.56
CA ASN A 28 -2.92 6.08 -3.89
C ASN A 28 -1.99 7.28 -4.11
N GLN A 29 -2.46 8.50 -3.80
CA GLN A 29 -1.64 9.70 -3.94
C GLN A 29 -0.40 9.64 -3.05
N GLN A 30 -0.55 9.28 -1.77
CA GLN A 30 0.56 9.21 -0.83
C GLN A 30 1.59 8.14 -1.21
N CYS A 31 1.14 7.00 -1.74
CA CYS A 31 2.01 5.97 -2.31
C CYS A 31 2.79 6.50 -3.52
N GLN A 32 2.12 7.18 -4.44
CA GLN A 32 2.78 7.76 -5.61
C GLN A 32 3.79 8.86 -5.22
N ASP A 33 3.48 9.67 -4.22
CA ASP A 33 4.40 10.69 -3.69
C ASP A 33 5.65 10.03 -3.05
N LEU A 34 5.44 8.91 -2.35
CA LEU A 34 6.50 8.19 -1.65
C LEU A 34 7.48 7.53 -2.60
N PHE A 35 7.01 6.92 -3.68
CA PHE A 35 7.88 6.22 -4.64
C PHE A 35 8.22 7.05 -5.88
N GLY A 36 7.47 8.14 -6.10
CA GLY A 36 7.72 9.09 -7.17
C GLY A 36 9.09 9.74 -7.05
N GLY A 37 9.80 9.81 -8.18
CA GLY A 37 11.12 10.46 -8.25
C GLY A 37 12.29 9.61 -7.73
N ASP A 38 12.06 8.39 -7.25
CA ASP A 38 13.11 7.44 -6.88
C ASP A 38 13.27 6.36 -7.96
N ALA A 39 14.33 6.47 -8.76
CA ALA A 39 14.60 5.54 -9.85
C ALA A 39 14.85 4.10 -9.38
N ARG A 40 15.40 3.90 -8.18
CA ARG A 40 15.65 2.56 -7.62
C ARG A 40 14.32 1.90 -7.29
N THR A 41 13.44 2.63 -6.61
CA THR A 41 12.14 2.10 -6.24
C THR A 41 11.21 1.91 -7.45
N MET A 42 11.25 2.80 -8.43
CA MET A 42 10.54 2.58 -9.70
C MET A 42 11.05 1.32 -10.43
N GLY A 43 12.36 1.09 -10.43
CA GLY A 43 12.96 -0.13 -10.97
C GLY A 43 12.51 -1.38 -10.22
N MET A 44 12.39 -1.31 -8.90
CA MET A 44 11.85 -2.39 -8.08
C MET A 44 10.39 -2.70 -8.44
N ILE A 45 9.52 -1.69 -8.50
CA ILE A 45 8.10 -1.86 -8.87
C ILE A 45 7.98 -2.48 -10.26
N THR A 46 8.76 -1.98 -11.23
CA THR A 46 8.71 -2.48 -12.60
C THR A 46 9.14 -3.94 -12.71
N ASN A 47 10.17 -4.34 -11.95
CA ASN A 47 10.75 -5.68 -12.05
C ASN A 47 10.08 -6.71 -11.13
N MET A 48 9.58 -6.30 -9.97
CA MET A 48 8.99 -7.21 -8.98
C MET A 48 7.48 -7.30 -9.12
N ALA A 49 6.80 -6.17 -9.32
CA ALA A 49 5.36 -6.14 -9.47
C ALA A 49 4.91 -6.21 -10.94
N GLU A 50 5.85 -6.22 -11.90
CA GLU A 50 5.57 -6.24 -13.36
C GLU A 50 4.57 -5.16 -13.82
N THR A 51 4.56 -4.01 -13.15
CA THR A 51 3.62 -2.91 -13.40
C THR A 51 4.31 -1.55 -13.28
N ASP A 52 3.60 -0.47 -13.60
CA ASP A 52 4.09 0.88 -13.35
C ASP A 52 3.67 1.38 -11.96
N LEU A 53 4.18 2.56 -11.59
CA LEU A 53 3.90 3.16 -10.28
C LEU A 53 2.40 3.42 -10.06
N GLU A 54 1.67 3.82 -11.10
CA GLU A 54 0.24 4.10 -11.01
C GLU A 54 -0.55 2.80 -10.75
N GLY A 55 -0.23 1.73 -11.49
CA GLY A 55 -0.82 0.40 -11.32
C GLY A 55 -0.55 -0.19 -9.95
N PHE A 56 0.70 -0.11 -9.48
CA PHE A 56 1.08 -0.59 -8.16
C PHE A 56 0.36 0.18 -7.05
N CYS A 57 0.44 1.52 -7.05
CA CYS A 57 -0.18 2.32 -5.98
C CYS A 57 -1.70 2.28 -6.00
N GLY A 58 -2.32 2.13 -7.18
CA GLY A 58 -3.75 1.86 -7.29
C GLY A 58 -4.13 0.53 -6.65
N CYS A 59 -3.35 -0.53 -6.88
CA CYS A 59 -3.58 -1.83 -6.27
C CYS A 59 -3.38 -1.80 -4.74
N TYR A 60 -2.28 -1.18 -4.28
CA TYR A 60 -2.01 -0.97 -2.86
C TYR A 60 -3.17 -0.29 -2.16
N ALA A 61 -3.66 0.83 -2.73
CA ALA A 61 -4.74 1.58 -2.14
C ALA A 61 -6.03 0.75 -2.04
N SER A 62 -6.38 0.02 -3.10
CA SER A 62 -7.55 -0.87 -3.15
C SER A 62 -7.47 -1.98 -2.09
N LYS A 63 -6.31 -2.62 -1.93
CA LYS A 63 -6.10 -3.68 -0.94
C LYS A 63 -6.06 -3.15 0.50
N ALA A 64 -5.46 -1.99 0.72
CA ALA A 64 -5.41 -1.35 2.04
C ALA A 64 -6.81 -0.94 2.52
N VAL A 65 -7.67 -0.40 1.65
CA VAL A 65 -9.05 -0.03 2.04
C VAL A 65 -9.97 -1.22 2.25
N ALA A 66 -9.64 -2.39 1.71
CA ALA A 66 -10.35 -3.63 1.99
C ALA A 66 -10.13 -4.13 3.43
N THR A 67 -9.20 -3.53 4.19
CA THR A 67 -8.92 -3.84 5.60
C THR A 67 -9.22 -2.62 6.50
N PRO A 68 -10.50 -2.35 6.85
CA PRO A 68 -10.90 -1.10 7.51
C PRO A 68 -10.16 -0.76 8.80
N SER A 69 -9.75 -1.77 9.57
CA SER A 69 -9.03 -1.58 10.84
C SER A 69 -7.61 -1.06 10.69
N LEU A 70 -7.03 -1.12 9.48
CA LEU A 70 -5.64 -0.74 9.22
C LEU A 70 -5.51 0.50 8.34
N ILE A 71 -6.61 1.00 7.77
CA ILE A 71 -6.61 2.15 6.85
C ILE A 71 -5.84 3.34 7.43
N ASP A 72 -6.13 3.71 8.67
CA ASP A 72 -5.51 4.87 9.29
C ASP A 72 -4.02 4.65 9.56
N LYS A 73 -3.59 3.40 9.76
CA LYS A 73 -2.18 3.04 9.89
C LYS A 73 -1.43 3.11 8.56
N HIS A 74 -2.02 2.60 7.48
CA HIS A 74 -1.47 2.76 6.13
C HIS A 74 -1.30 4.24 5.76
N LYS A 75 -2.30 5.08 6.08
CA LYS A 75 -2.21 6.53 5.84
C LYS A 75 -1.08 7.15 6.65
N GLU A 76 -1.04 6.90 7.95
CA GLU A 76 -0.05 7.51 8.83
C GLU A 76 1.36 7.08 8.45
N MET A 77 1.55 5.80 8.14
CA MET A 77 2.83 5.28 7.64
C MET A 77 3.27 6.01 6.38
N LEU A 78 2.41 6.09 5.35
CA LEU A 78 2.77 6.77 4.10
C LEU A 78 3.05 8.26 4.30
N ILE A 79 2.27 8.95 5.14
CA ILE A 79 2.49 10.36 5.47
C ILE A 79 3.86 10.52 6.14
N LYS A 80 4.19 9.71 7.15
CA LYS A 80 5.46 9.79 7.86
C LYS A 80 6.65 9.48 6.96
N MET A 81 6.55 8.44 6.13
CA MET A 81 7.59 8.12 5.15
C MET A 81 7.80 9.26 4.16
N ASN A 82 6.73 9.89 3.67
CA ASN A 82 6.80 11.05 2.80
C ASN A 82 7.47 12.25 3.49
N GLU A 83 7.11 12.56 4.72
CA GLU A 83 7.72 13.64 5.52
C GLU A 83 9.24 13.41 5.66
N LEU A 84 9.65 12.20 6.03
CA LEU A 84 11.06 11.86 6.24
C LEU A 84 11.85 11.84 4.93
N LYS A 85 11.30 11.27 3.85
CA LYS A 85 11.89 11.32 2.52
C LYS A 85 12.13 12.78 2.07
N GLN A 86 11.16 13.67 2.29
CA GLN A 86 11.29 15.10 1.94
C GLN A 86 12.38 15.83 2.72
N THR A 87 12.77 15.34 3.91
CA THR A 87 13.87 15.92 4.70
C THR A 87 15.28 15.52 4.22
N GLY A 88 15.37 14.74 3.15
CA GLY A 88 16.63 14.48 2.44
C GLY A 88 17.09 13.02 2.40
N GLY A 89 16.22 12.08 2.78
CA GLY A 89 16.47 10.63 2.68
C GLY A 89 15.81 9.99 1.46
N ASP A 90 16.10 8.71 1.25
CA ASP A 90 15.32 7.82 0.39
C ASP A 90 14.25 7.06 1.19
N VAL A 91 13.50 6.18 0.52
CA VAL A 91 12.45 5.36 1.15
C VAL A 91 13.04 4.45 2.23
N GLU A 92 14.24 3.90 1.99
CA GLU A 92 14.94 2.99 2.91
C GLU A 92 15.35 3.73 4.19
N SER A 93 16.02 4.88 4.05
CA SER A 93 16.39 5.76 5.16
C SER A 93 15.18 6.29 5.92
N ALA A 94 14.04 6.50 5.24
CA ALA A 94 12.79 6.90 5.89
C ALA A 94 12.19 5.76 6.72
N ALA A 95 12.25 4.52 6.24
CA ALA A 95 11.79 3.35 6.99
C ALA A 95 12.62 3.13 8.26
N GLU A 96 13.95 3.15 8.14
CA GLU A 96 14.87 3.02 9.28
C GLU A 96 14.59 4.07 10.37
N GLN A 97 14.36 5.33 9.96
CA GLN A 97 14.03 6.40 10.91
C GLN A 97 12.67 6.20 11.58
N ILE A 98 11.68 5.61 10.91
CA ILE A 98 10.39 5.30 11.54
C ILE A 98 10.56 4.20 12.58
N GLU A 99 11.36 3.17 12.30
CA GLU A 99 11.68 2.11 13.26
C GLU A 99 12.32 2.70 14.53
N GLU A 100 13.37 3.52 14.38
CA GLU A 100 14.01 4.23 15.49
C GLU A 100 13.03 5.11 16.26
N MET A 101 12.22 5.91 15.56
CA MET A 101 11.23 6.79 16.20
C MET A 101 10.12 6.03 16.92
N THR A 102 9.80 4.81 16.49
CA THR A 102 8.81 3.96 17.14
C THR A 102 9.40 3.31 18.40
N GLN A 103 10.64 2.83 18.33
CA GLN A 103 11.38 2.31 19.49
C GLN A 103 11.57 3.38 20.59
N ASP A 104 11.86 4.62 20.18
CA ASP A 104 12.02 5.76 21.09
C ASP A 104 10.68 6.37 21.57
N GLY A 105 9.54 5.86 21.10
CA GLY A 105 8.21 6.34 21.46
C GLY A 105 7.84 7.72 20.91
N ARG A 106 8.56 8.21 19.90
CA ARG A 106 8.28 9.48 19.19
C ARG A 106 7.12 9.31 18.20
N ILE A 107 6.91 8.10 17.70
CA ILE A 107 5.72 7.69 16.94
C ILE A 107 4.91 6.75 17.83
N THR A 108 3.62 7.03 17.99
CA THR A 108 2.68 6.25 18.84
C THR A 108 1.43 5.81 18.09
N SER A 109 1.34 6.14 16.80
CA SER A 109 0.23 5.78 15.92
C SER A 109 0.20 4.31 15.52
N PHE A 110 1.34 3.64 15.62
CA PHE A 110 1.53 2.22 15.41
C PHE A 110 2.75 1.75 16.21
N SER A 111 2.79 0.47 16.57
CA SER A 111 4.00 -0.17 17.13
C SER A 111 4.98 -0.58 16.04
N GLU A 112 6.18 -1.01 16.44
CA GLU A 112 7.20 -1.54 15.53
C GLU A 112 6.67 -2.77 14.78
N ASP A 113 6.09 -3.74 15.48
CA ASP A 113 5.42 -4.90 14.88
C ASP A 113 4.34 -4.52 13.85
N GLU A 114 3.66 -3.40 14.08
CA GLU A 114 2.61 -2.93 13.17
C GLU A 114 3.19 -2.21 11.96
N PHE A 115 4.32 -1.50 12.13
CA PHE A 115 5.07 -0.93 11.01
C PHE A 115 5.67 -2.03 10.13
N GLU A 116 6.28 -3.05 10.73
CA GLU A 116 6.80 -4.23 10.03
C GLU A 116 5.69 -4.93 9.23
N ALA A 117 4.52 -5.17 9.84
CA ALA A 117 3.39 -5.79 9.14
C ALA A 117 2.86 -4.94 7.96
N LEU A 118 2.95 -3.61 8.03
CA LEU A 118 2.58 -2.73 6.91
C LEU A 118 3.65 -2.77 5.80
N GLY A 119 4.93 -2.95 6.14
CA GLY A 119 6.02 -3.19 5.21
C GLY A 119 5.89 -4.55 4.51
N ASP A 120 5.58 -5.60 5.26
CA ASP A 120 5.31 -6.94 4.74
C ASP A 120 4.14 -6.92 3.75
N PHE A 121 3.05 -6.23 4.10
CA PHE A 121 1.92 -6.04 3.19
C PHE A 121 2.35 -5.47 1.83
N PHE A 122 3.29 -4.53 1.81
CA PHE A 122 3.80 -3.94 0.57
C PHE A 122 4.61 -4.95 -0.25
N GLN A 123 5.47 -5.72 0.41
CA GLN A 123 6.33 -6.71 -0.23
C GLN A 123 5.52 -7.89 -0.77
N ASP A 124 4.57 -8.40 0.02
CA ASP A 124 3.65 -9.46 -0.37
C ASP A 124 2.82 -9.03 -1.57
N LEU A 125 2.27 -7.81 -1.55
CA LEU A 125 1.49 -7.30 -2.68
C LEU A 125 2.34 -7.18 -3.95
N SER A 126 3.58 -6.69 -3.83
CA SER A 126 4.51 -6.62 -4.96
C SER A 126 4.78 -8.00 -5.56
N GLY A 127 5.03 -9.01 -4.72
CA GLY A 127 5.23 -10.39 -5.15
C GLY A 127 3.99 -11.02 -5.79
N ASP A 128 2.80 -10.75 -5.24
CA ASP A 128 1.52 -11.23 -5.78
C ASP A 128 1.22 -10.59 -7.14
N MET A 129 1.46 -9.28 -7.29
CA MET A 129 1.30 -8.57 -8.56
C MET A 129 2.28 -9.10 -9.63
N GLY A 130 3.54 -9.36 -9.26
CA GLY A 130 4.51 -10.00 -10.15
C GLY A 130 4.05 -11.39 -10.58
N SER A 131 3.56 -12.20 -9.64
CA SER A 131 3.00 -13.53 -9.94
C SER A 131 1.74 -13.47 -10.82
N ALA A 132 1.02 -12.36 -10.79
CA ALA A 132 -0.16 -12.08 -11.60
C ALA A 132 0.14 -11.28 -12.88
N GLY A 133 1.42 -11.11 -13.25
CA GLY A 133 1.84 -10.41 -14.47
C GLY A 133 1.46 -8.93 -14.49
N GLY A 134 1.64 -8.22 -13.38
CA GLY A 134 1.33 -6.79 -13.27
C GLY A 134 -0.10 -6.47 -12.83
N SER A 135 -0.95 -7.48 -12.74
CA SER A 135 -2.36 -7.31 -12.38
C SER A 135 -2.54 -7.27 -10.86
N CYS A 136 -3.47 -6.44 -10.39
CA CYS A 136 -3.84 -6.44 -8.98
C CYS A 136 -4.52 -7.77 -8.61
N PRO A 137 -4.00 -8.55 -7.62
CA PRO A 137 -4.57 -9.83 -7.22
C PRO A 137 -6.00 -9.65 -6.68
N ALA A 138 -6.83 -10.69 -6.76
CA ALA A 138 -8.22 -10.67 -6.27
C ALA A 138 -8.32 -10.64 -4.75
#